data_AF-A0A2P2JNW5-F1
#
_entry.id   AF-A0A2P2JNW5-F1
#
_cell.length_a   1.000
_cell.length_b   1.000
_cell.length_c   1.000
_cell.angle_alpha   90.00
_cell.angle_beta   90.00
_cell.angle_gamma   90.00
#
_symmetry.space_group_name_H-M   'P 1'
#
loop_
_entity.id
_entity.type
_entity.pdbx_description
1 polymer ?
#
loop_
_entity_poly.entity_id
_entity_poly.type
_entity_poly.pdbx_seq_one_letter_code
_entity_poly.pdbx_strand_id
1 'polypeptide(L)'
;MAYVTRGSSGPITLFVEILNKYLYYFEKGNPQITTAAIQDLVELITTEMQSDSTVSDPTSHAFFASTRRYISFHKQKGGIMGEKYGPIQV
;
A
#
# COMPACT_ATOMS: atom_id res chain seq x y z
N MET A 1 -0.77 -2.19 19.33
CA MET A 1 -1.91 -1.31 18.97
C MET A 1 -1.32 -0.04 18.38
N ALA A 2 -1.52 0.23 17.08
CA ALA A 2 -1.12 1.51 16.51
C ALA A 2 -2.11 2.58 17.01
N TYR A 3 -1.64 3.50 17.84
CA TYR A 3 -2.39 4.70 18.16
C TYR A 3 -2.08 5.71 17.06
N VAL A 4 -3.08 6.04 16.25
CA VAL A 4 -2.97 7.11 15.26
C VAL A 4 -3.72 8.29 15.81
N THR A 5 -2.98 9.34 16.17
CA THR A 5 -3.57 10.65 16.40
C THR A 5 -4.19 11.10 15.09
N ARG A 6 -5.47 11.46 15.15
CA ARG A 6 -6.33 11.98 14.08
C ARG A 6 -5.75 13.28 13.52
N GLY A 7 -4.61 13.19 12.81
CA GLY A 7 -4.11 14.25 11.95
C GLY A 7 -5.10 14.42 10.80
N SER A 8 -5.28 15.65 10.35
CA SER A 8 -6.32 16.11 9.41
C SER A 8 -6.43 15.39 8.05
N SER A 9 -5.67 14.31 7.79
CA SER A 9 -5.73 13.54 6.56
C SER A 9 -6.60 12.30 6.76
N GLY A 10 -7.50 12.02 5.82
CA GLY A 10 -8.53 10.99 5.95
C GLY A 10 -7.99 9.57 6.15
N PRO A 11 -8.87 8.60 6.47
CA PRO A 11 -8.49 7.20 6.70
C PRO A 11 -7.69 6.58 5.55
N ILE A 12 -7.93 7.02 4.31
CA ILE A 12 -7.21 6.54 3.11
C ILE A 12 -5.72 6.92 3.16
N THR A 13 -5.37 8.18 3.50
CA THR A 13 -3.96 8.60 3.60
C THR A 13 -3.20 7.72 4.57
N LEU A 14 -3.81 7.44 5.73
CA LEU A 14 -3.21 6.59 6.74
C LEU A 14 -2.95 5.18 6.22
N PHE A 15 -3.91 4.58 5.51
CA PHE A 15 -3.71 3.25 4.93
C PHE A 15 -2.59 3.23 3.89
N VAL A 16 -2.47 4.28 3.06
CA VAL A 16 -1.35 4.41 2.11
C VAL A 16 -0.01 4.55 2.82
N GLU A 17 0.07 5.31 3.91
CA GLU A 17 1.29 5.41 4.74
C GLU A 17 1.67 4.06 5.37
N ILE A 18 0.69 3.33 5.90
CA ILE A 18 0.89 1.98 6.45
C ILE A 18 1.39 1.04 5.35
N LEU A 19 0.78 1.05 4.16
CA LEU A 19 1.22 0.26 3.01
C LEU A 19 2.68 0.58 2.65
N ASN A 20 3.05 1.85 2.54
CA ASN A 20 4.43 2.24 2.24
C ASN A 20 5.43 1.74 3.31
N LYS A 21 5.02 1.71 4.58
CA LYS A 21 5.85 1.19 5.67
C LYS A 21 5.96 -0.34 5.64
N TYR A 22 4.89 -1.03 5.26
CA TYR A 22 4.89 -2.47 5.02
C TYR A 22 5.84 -2.82 3.88
N LEU A 23 5.76 -2.11 2.76
CA LEU A 23 6.69 -2.25 1.65
C LEU A 23 8.13 -2.10 2.15
N TYR A 24 8.47 -1.01 2.85
CA TYR A 24 9.83 -0.83 3.41
C TYR A 24 10.32 -2.05 4.21
N TYR A 25 9.52 -2.55 5.17
CA TYR A 25 9.93 -3.69 6.00
C TYR A 25 9.96 -5.01 5.23
N PHE A 26 9.08 -5.17 4.24
CA PHE A 26 9.09 -6.29 3.31
C PHE A 26 10.40 -6.33 2.54
N GLU A 27 10.89 -5.19 2.03
CA GLU A 27 12.17 -5.12 1.33
C GLU A 27 13.36 -5.40 2.24
N LYS A 28 13.28 -4.99 3.52
CA LYS A 28 14.28 -5.32 4.55
C LYS A 28 14.26 -6.78 5.00
N GLY A 29 13.34 -7.60 4.47
CA GLY A 29 13.29 -9.03 4.76
C GLY A 29 12.68 -9.35 6.12
N ASN A 30 11.82 -8.46 6.66
CA ASN A 30 11.08 -8.77 7.87
C ASN A 30 10.07 -9.92 7.60
N PRO A 31 10.23 -11.08 8.25
CA PRO A 31 9.38 -12.25 7.97
C PRO A 31 7.93 -12.09 8.43
N GLN A 32 7.64 -11.10 9.29
CA GLN A 32 6.27 -10.80 9.71
C GLN A 32 5.47 -10.05 8.64
N ILE A 33 6.14 -9.45 7.65
CA ILE A 33 5.48 -8.78 6.54
C ILE A 33 5.38 -9.74 5.36
N THR A 34 4.17 -10.20 5.09
CA THR A 34 3.89 -11.16 4.02
C THR A 34 3.32 -10.47 2.79
N THR A 35 3.46 -11.11 1.63
CA THR A 35 2.81 -10.67 0.39
C THR A 35 1.28 -10.61 0.53
N ALA A 36 0.69 -11.53 1.30
CA ALA A 36 -0.74 -11.53 1.61
C ALA A 36 -1.15 -10.28 2.39
N ALA A 37 -0.41 -9.90 3.44
CA ALA A 37 -0.73 -8.69 4.20
C ALA A 37 -0.60 -7.41 3.35
N ILE A 38 0.33 -7.38 2.39
CA ILE A 38 0.46 -6.27 1.44
C ILE A 38 -0.73 -6.26 0.45
N GLN A 39 -1.13 -7.44 -0.05
CA GLN A 39 -2.29 -7.60 -0.93
C GLN A 39 -3.57 -7.10 -0.26
N ASP A 40 -3.83 -7.56 0.98
CA ASP A 40 -5.00 -7.18 1.76
C ASP A 40 -5.07 -5.66 1.99
N LEU A 41 -3.92 -5.01 2.23
CA LEU A 41 -3.84 -3.55 2.36
C LEU A 41 -4.13 -2.83 1.03
N VAL A 42 -3.61 -3.33 -0.10
CA VAL A 42 -3.89 -2.76 -1.43
C VAL A 42 -5.38 -2.86 -1.77
N GLU A 43 -6.01 -4.00 -1.47
CA GLU A 43 -7.45 -4.21 -1.69
C GLU A 43 -8.28 -3.31 -0.78
N LEU A 44 -7.96 -3.25 0.51
CA LEU A 44 -8.65 -2.38 1.47
C LEU A 44 -8.61 -0.92 1.01
N ILE A 45 -7.45 -0.39 0.63
CA ILE A 45 -7.33 0.97 0.13
C ILE A 45 -8.18 1.17 -1.13
N THR A 46 -8.16 0.20 -2.06
CA THR A 46 -8.95 0.27 -3.29
C THR A 46 -10.45 0.33 -3.00
N THR A 47 -10.94 -0.50 -2.08
CA THR A 47 -12.36 -0.51 -1.66
C THR A 47 -12.76 0.79 -0.97
N GLU A 48 -11.94 1.31 -0.06
CA GLU A 48 -12.22 2.56 0.64
C GLU A 48 -12.27 3.76 -0.32
N MET A 49 -11.39 3.79 -1.32
CA MET A 49 -11.36 4.85 -2.35
C MET A 49 -12.55 4.79 -3.32
N GLN A 50 -13.15 3.62 -3.51
CA GLN A 50 -14.34 3.43 -4.33
C GLN A 50 -15.65 3.66 -3.57
N SER A 51 -15.60 3.75 -2.24
CA SER A 51 -16.78 3.92 -1.39
C SER A 51 -17.24 5.37 -1.38
N ASP A 52 -18.47 5.62 -1.85
CA ASP A 52 -19.15 6.94 -1.96
C ASP A 52 -19.23 7.76 -0.65
N SER A 53 -18.85 7.15 0.48
CA SER A 53 -18.93 7.75 1.82
C SER A 53 -17.72 8.59 2.19
N THR A 54 -16.63 8.53 1.41
CA THR A 54 -15.41 9.29 1.68
C THR A 54 -15.29 10.41 0.65
N VAL A 55 -15.15 11.66 1.11
CA VAL A 55 -14.74 12.76 0.23
C VAL A 55 -13.33 12.42 -0.22
N SER A 56 -13.22 11.88 -1.44
CA SER A 56 -11.95 11.34 -1.88
C SER A 56 -10.97 12.49 -2.15
N ASP A 57 -9.96 12.57 -1.31
CA ASP A 57 -8.91 13.56 -1.42
C ASP A 57 -8.02 13.24 -2.64
N PRO A 58 -7.91 14.13 -3.64
CA PRO A 58 -7.10 13.88 -4.83
C PRO A 58 -5.62 13.63 -4.50
N THR A 59 -5.13 14.14 -3.38
CA THR A 59 -3.76 13.88 -2.93
C THR A 59 -3.59 12.42 -2.49
N SER A 60 -4.56 11.86 -1.76
CA SER A 60 -4.61 10.44 -1.39
C SER A 60 -4.61 9.52 -2.62
N HIS A 61 -5.37 9.88 -3.67
CA HIS A 61 -5.34 9.18 -4.95
C HIS A 61 -3.97 9.18 -5.63
N ALA A 62 -3.31 10.34 -5.66
CA ALA A 62 -1.99 10.46 -6.25
C ALA A 62 -0.96 9.60 -5.50
N PHE A 63 -0.97 9.62 -4.16
CA PHE A 63 -0.07 8.79 -3.37
C PHE A 63 -0.29 7.29 -3.59
N PHE A 64 -1.54 6.83 -3.59
CA PHE A 64 -1.81 5.42 -3.84
C PHE A 64 -1.42 4.99 -5.26
N ALA A 65 -1.66 5.83 -6.26
CA ALA A 65 -1.22 5.58 -7.64
C ALA A 65 0.31 5.46 -7.74
N SER A 66 1.06 6.32 -7.05
CA SER A 66 2.51 6.23 -6.95
C SER A 66 2.95 4.91 -6.30
N THR A 67 2.30 4.48 -5.22
CA THR A 67 2.60 3.20 -4.55
C THR A 67 2.30 1.99 -5.44
N ARG A 68 1.18 1.97 -6.17
CA ARG A 68 0.88 0.91 -7.15
C ARG A 68 1.93 0.85 -8.26
N ARG A 69 2.35 2.02 -8.78
CA ARG A 69 3.41 2.09 -9.79
C ARG A 69 4.74 1.58 -9.27
N TYR A 70 5.07 1.85 -8.01
CA TYR A 70 6.26 1.31 -7.34
C TYR A 70 6.23 -0.22 -7.32
N ILE A 71 5.12 -0.82 -6.88
CA ILE A 71 4.95 -2.28 -6.87
C ILE A 71 5.09 -2.86 -8.28
N SER A 72 4.39 -2.29 -9.27
CA SER A 72 4.47 -2.72 -10.67
C SER A 72 5.89 -2.61 -11.24
N PHE A 73 6.60 -1.54 -10.92
CA PHE A 73 7.99 -1.36 -11.33
C PHE A 73 8.88 -2.48 -10.80
N HIS A 74 8.73 -2.84 -9.52
CA HIS A 74 9.51 -3.92 -8.93
C HIS A 74 9.16 -5.29 -9.53
N LYS A 75 7.89 -5.55 -9.86
CA LYS A 75 7.46 -6.76 -10.59
C LYS A 75 8.16 -6.87 -11.94
N GLN A 76 8.20 -5.78 -12.70
CA GLN A 76 8.78 -5.77 -14.05
C GLN A 76 10.31 -5.76 -14.05
N LYS A 77 10.94 -5.22 -13.00
CA LYS A 77 12.41 -5.13 -12.89
C LYS A 77 13.09 -6.50 -12.87
N GLY A 78 12.37 -7.56 -12.51
CA GLY A 78 12.91 -8.92 -12.44
C GLY A 78 13.90 -9.14 -11.28
N GLY A 79 14.61 -10.26 -11.31
CA GLY A 79 15.51 -10.69 -10.24
C GLY A 79 14.78 -11.00 -8.92
N ILE A 80 15.54 -11.07 -7.82
CA ILE A 80 15.01 -11.42 -6.50
C ILE A 80 13.81 -10.56 -6.07
N MET A 81 13.78 -9.30 -6.51
CA MET A 81 12.73 -8.37 -6.13
C MET A 81 11.47 -8.56 -6.99
N GLY A 82 11.64 -8.86 -8.28
CA GLY A 82 10.52 -9.23 -9.16
C GLY A 82 9.81 -10.50 -8.68
N GLU A 83 10.57 -11.51 -8.24
CA GLU A 83 10.01 -12.73 -7.64
C GLU A 83 9.25 -12.43 -6.34
N LYS A 84 9.82 -11.55 -5.50
CA LYS A 84 9.20 -11.13 -4.23
C LYS A 84 7.86 -10.44 -4.43
N TYR A 85 7.78 -9.54 -5.41
CA TYR A 85 6.57 -8.77 -5.69
C TYR A 85 5.60 -9.47 -6.64
N GLY A 86 6.03 -10.53 -7.34
CA GLY A 86 5.24 -11.28 -8.31
C GLY A 86 3.83 -11.64 -7.85
N PRO A 87 3.64 -12.16 -6.62
CA PRO A 87 2.33 -12.55 -6.10
C PRO A 87 1.35 -11.39 -5.87
N ILE A 88 1.84 -10.16 -5.66
CA ILE A 88 1.00 -9.01 -5.30
C ILE A 88 0.29 -8.49 -6.55
N GLN A 89 -1.03 -8.45 -6.55
CA GLN A 89 -1.86 -7.91 -7.63
C GLN A 89 -2.07 -6.41 -7.41
N VAL A 90 -1.69 -5.62 -8.40
CA VAL A 90 -1.79 -4.15 -8.41
C VAL A 90 -2.30 -3.65 -9.72
#